data_AF-A0A355X6I8-F1
#
_entry.id   AF-A0A355X6I8-F1
#
_cell.length_a   1.000
_cell.length_b   1.000
_cell.length_c   1.000
_cell.angle_alpha   90.00
_cell.angle_beta   90.00
_cell.angle_gamma   90.00
#
_symmetry.space_group_name_H-M   'P 1'
#
loop_
_entity.id
_entity.type
_entity.pdbx_description
1 polymer ?
#
loop_
_entity_poly.entity_id
_entity_poly.type
_entity_poly.pdbx_seq_one_letter_code
_entity_poly.pdbx_strand_id
1 'polypeptide(L)'
;MGYEQIAWYEWNVQGIESAAGRIVPSMTFSHFAQPEFREAVEKYGVKGENDIYTIPEEYGFGYCQYLPGSAPVKSGFFDKCKELGSTKYMFCGHDHENNASITYEGITMTYGLKTGPSPVPWNFAKETGGTLITITGENENQSVNIEHIVMNEENV
;
A
#
# COMPACT_ATOMS: atom_id res chain seq x y z
N MET A 1 17.10 11.57 17.94
CA MET A 1 17.03 10.12 17.76
C MET A 1 15.59 9.78 17.45
N GLY A 2 15.32 9.02 16.39
CA GLY A 2 13.96 8.73 15.91
C GLY A 2 13.82 8.55 14.39
N TYR A 3 14.89 8.68 13.61
CA TYR A 3 14.87 8.55 12.14
C TYR A 3 15.84 7.49 11.62
N GLU A 4 16.32 6.60 12.49
CA GLU A 4 17.35 5.61 12.18
C GLU A 4 16.85 4.60 11.13
N GLN A 5 15.56 4.26 11.15
CA GLN A 5 14.97 3.39 10.12
C GLN A 5 14.90 4.06 8.74
N ILE A 6 14.60 5.36 8.70
CA ILE A 6 14.56 6.13 7.44
C ILE A 6 15.99 6.32 6.90
N ALA A 7 16.95 6.63 7.77
CA ALA A 7 18.36 6.74 7.39
C ALA A 7 18.92 5.41 6.89
N TRP A 8 18.56 4.29 7.52
CA TRP A 8 18.92 2.96 7.04
C TRP A 8 18.28 2.66 5.68
N TYR A 9 17.00 2.99 5.48
CA TYR A 9 16.33 2.83 4.19
C TYR A 9 17.04 3.63 3.09
N GLU A 10 17.34 4.90 3.33
CA GLU A 10 18.06 5.76 2.39
C GLU A 10 19.42 5.17 2.03
N TRP A 11 20.20 4.73 3.03
CA TRP A 11 21.48 4.07 2.81
C TRP A 11 21.36 2.80 1.94
N ASN A 12 20.32 1.98 2.15
CA ASN A 12 20.10 0.79 1.32
C ASN A 12 19.75 1.15 -0.12
N VAL A 13 18.83 2.09 -0.33
CA VAL A 13 18.41 2.50 -1.68
C VAL A 13 19.60 3.06 -2.46
N GLN A 14 20.39 3.95 -1.84
CA GLN A 14 21.58 4.52 -2.47
C GLN A 14 22.66 3.46 -2.73
N GLY A 15 22.83 2.51 -1.81
CA GLY A 15 23.76 1.39 -1.99
C GLY A 15 23.38 0.49 -3.17
N ILE A 16 22.09 0.16 -3.29
CA ILE A 16 21.55 -0.62 -4.41
C ILE A 16 21.70 0.13 -5.73
N GLU A 17 21.37 1.44 -5.73
CA GLU A 17 21.53 2.30 -6.91
C GLU A 17 23.00 2.33 -7.37
N SER A 18 23.93 2.55 -6.43
CA SER A 18 25.36 2.56 -6.73
C SER A 18 25.85 1.21 -7.28
N ALA A 19 25.33 0.10 -6.78
CA ALA A 19 25.72 -1.23 -7.25
C ALA A 19 25.11 -1.57 -8.63
N ALA A 20 23.89 -1.11 -8.89
CA ALA A 20 23.18 -1.34 -10.15
C ALA A 20 23.56 -0.36 -11.25
N GLY A 21 24.16 0.79 -10.91
CA GLY A 21 24.43 1.89 -11.83
C GLY A 21 23.19 2.65 -12.30
N ARG A 22 22.04 2.43 -11.65
CA ARG A 22 20.74 3.05 -11.95
C ARG A 22 19.82 2.97 -10.74
N ILE A 23 18.79 3.82 -10.70
CA ILE A 23 17.71 3.68 -9.70
C ILE A 23 16.97 2.38 -9.96
N VAL A 24 16.96 1.50 -8.96
CA VAL A 24 16.19 0.25 -9.00
C VAL A 24 14.81 0.51 -8.40
N PRO A 25 13.70 0.29 -9.14
CA PRO A 25 12.36 0.38 -8.58
C PRO A 25 12.19 -0.58 -7.41
N SER A 26 11.61 -0.10 -6.32
CA SER A 26 11.42 -0.87 -5.10
C SER A 26 9.98 -0.80 -4.60
N MET A 27 9.67 -1.70 -3.67
CA MET A 27 8.42 -1.71 -2.93
C MET A 27 8.70 -1.93 -1.44
N THR A 28 7.83 -1.43 -0.58
CA THR A 28 7.99 -1.54 0.87
C THR A 28 6.78 -2.24 1.48
N PHE A 29 7.02 -3.05 2.51
CA PHE A 29 5.97 -3.76 3.24
C PHE A 29 6.01 -3.33 4.71
N SER A 30 4.85 -2.96 5.24
CA SER A 30 4.69 -2.53 6.63
C SER A 30 3.41 -3.11 7.21
N HIS A 31 3.27 -3.12 8.54
CA HIS A 31 2.02 -3.60 9.13
C HIS A 31 0.92 -2.52 9.06
N PHE A 32 1.23 -1.28 9.43
CA PHE A 32 0.32 -0.14 9.43
C PHE A 32 0.44 0.69 8.16
N ALA A 33 -0.64 1.40 7.80
CA ALA A 33 -0.61 2.36 6.71
C ALA A 33 0.28 3.57 7.05
N GLN A 34 0.92 4.15 6.03
CA GLN A 34 1.53 5.48 6.15
C GLN A 34 0.42 6.55 6.24
N PRO A 35 0.66 7.68 6.93
CA PRO A 35 -0.31 8.78 7.00
C PRO A 35 -0.80 9.26 5.63
N GLU A 36 0.05 9.22 4.60
CA GLU A 36 -0.27 9.62 3.25
C GLU A 36 -1.31 8.71 2.58
N PHE A 37 -1.44 7.44 3.01
CA PHE A 37 -2.52 6.58 2.54
C PHE A 37 -3.87 7.09 3.05
N ARG A 38 -3.94 7.50 4.32
CA ARG A 38 -5.13 8.13 4.87
C ARG A 38 -5.51 9.38 4.09
N GLU A 39 -4.53 10.26 3.82
CA GLU A 39 -4.76 11.49 3.07
C GLU A 39 -5.25 11.22 1.65
N ALA A 40 -4.68 10.21 0.97
CA ALA A 40 -5.09 9.82 -0.36
C ALA A 40 -6.56 9.34 -0.37
N VAL A 41 -6.96 8.51 0.61
CA VAL A 41 -8.35 8.06 0.75
C VAL A 41 -9.29 9.21 1.10
N GLU A 42 -8.90 10.13 1.99
CA GLU A 42 -9.71 11.31 2.31
C GLU A 42 -9.87 12.25 1.11
N LYS A 43 -8.84 12.37 0.27
CA LYS A 43 -8.80 13.28 -0.88
C LYS A 43 -9.55 12.73 -2.10
N TYR A 44 -9.41 11.45 -2.39
CA TYR A 44 -9.91 10.85 -3.64
C TYR A 44 -10.98 9.79 -3.44
N GLY A 45 -11.12 9.22 -2.24
CA GLY A 45 -12.16 8.25 -1.93
C GLY A 45 -13.55 8.90 -1.94
N VAL A 46 -14.53 8.19 -2.49
CA VAL A 46 -15.93 8.60 -2.48
C VAL A 46 -16.61 7.96 -1.28
N LYS A 47 -17.03 8.78 -0.32
CA LYS A 47 -17.72 8.32 0.87
C LYS A 47 -19.21 8.07 0.57
N GLY A 48 -19.64 6.81 0.67
CA GLY A 48 -21.05 6.41 0.54
C GLY A 48 -21.89 6.69 1.79
N GLU A 49 -23.20 6.49 1.69
CA GLU A 49 -24.15 6.63 2.81
C GLU A 49 -23.89 5.64 3.96
N ASN A 50 -23.20 4.54 3.68
CA ASN A 50 -22.79 3.52 4.65
C ASN A 50 -21.43 3.81 5.33
N ASP A 51 -20.93 5.05 5.20
CA ASP A 51 -19.63 5.51 5.70
C ASP A 51 -18.39 4.83 5.09
N ILE A 52 -18.55 4.01 4.05
CA ILE A 52 -17.46 3.34 3.34
C ILE A 52 -16.89 4.27 2.26
N TYR A 53 -15.56 4.29 2.13
CA TYR A 53 -14.85 5.02 1.09
C TYR A 53 -14.51 4.08 -0.05
N THR A 54 -15.09 4.28 -1.24
CA THR A 54 -14.71 3.54 -2.45
C THR A 54 -13.65 4.32 -3.21
N ILE A 55 -12.62 3.63 -3.71
CA ILE A 55 -11.57 4.25 -4.53
C ILE A 55 -12.03 4.29 -5.99
N PRO A 56 -12.09 5.47 -6.64
CA PRO A 56 -12.42 5.57 -8.06
C PRO A 56 -11.37 4.90 -8.94
N GLU A 57 -11.80 4.33 -10.06
CA GLU A 57 -10.96 3.55 -10.99
C GLU A 57 -9.77 4.36 -11.52
N GLU A 58 -9.90 5.68 -11.69
CA GLU A 58 -8.81 6.54 -12.16
C GLU A 58 -7.67 6.70 -11.15
N TYR A 59 -7.92 6.39 -9.86
CA TYR A 59 -6.91 6.46 -8.79
C TYR A 59 -6.46 5.09 -8.29
N GLY A 60 -7.26 4.04 -8.50
CA GLY A 60 -6.97 2.68 -8.05
C GLY A 60 -8.23 1.82 -7.94
N PHE A 61 -8.34 1.05 -6.87
CA PHE A 61 -9.47 0.13 -6.68
C PHE A 61 -9.73 -0.20 -5.19
N GLY A 62 -10.80 -0.94 -4.94
CA GLY A 62 -11.16 -1.41 -3.61
C GLY A 62 -11.85 -0.33 -2.76
N TYR A 63 -11.88 -0.56 -1.46
CA TYR A 63 -12.56 0.30 -0.50
C TYR A 63 -11.87 0.31 0.86
N CYS A 64 -12.22 1.32 1.64
CA CYS A 64 -11.92 1.44 3.06
C CYS A 64 -13.24 1.45 3.84
N GLN A 65 -13.46 0.42 4.66
CA GLN A 65 -14.60 0.36 5.59
C GLN A 65 -14.53 1.51 6.61
N TYR A 66 -13.32 1.93 6.92
CA TYR A 66 -13.00 3.12 7.70
C TYR A 66 -11.65 3.68 7.23
N LEU A 67 -11.40 4.96 7.52
CA LEU A 67 -10.17 5.61 7.08
C LEU A 67 -8.92 4.89 7.60
N PRO A 68 -7.84 4.81 6.79
CA PRO A 68 -6.61 4.13 7.16
C PRO A 68 -6.10 4.44 8.56
N GLY A 69 -5.85 3.37 9.33
CA GLY A 69 -5.18 3.41 10.63
C GLY A 69 -3.69 3.70 10.41
N SER A 70 -3.27 4.91 10.75
CA SER A 70 -1.90 5.38 10.55
C SER A 70 -1.36 6.05 11.81
N ALA A 71 -0.04 6.19 11.88
CA ALA A 71 0.60 6.91 12.98
C ALA A 71 0.14 8.38 12.99
N PRO A 72 -0.04 9.00 14.18
CA PRO A 72 -0.45 10.40 14.27
C PRO A 72 0.64 11.38 13.82
N VAL A 73 1.86 10.90 13.62
CA VAL A 73 3.01 11.70 13.22
C VAL A 73 3.46 11.26 11.84
N LYS A 74 3.56 12.25 10.93
CA LYS A 74 4.28 12.10 9.67
C LYS A 74 5.78 12.08 9.93
N SER A 75 6.37 10.90 9.91
CA SER A 75 7.81 10.72 10.15
C SER A 75 8.68 11.16 8.98
N GLY A 76 8.11 11.39 7.79
CA GLY A 76 8.83 11.76 6.58
C GLY A 76 9.30 10.57 5.73
N PHE A 77 8.88 9.34 6.05
CA PHE A 77 9.24 8.16 5.26
C PHE A 77 8.72 8.25 3.82
N PHE A 78 7.44 8.61 3.64
CA PHE A 78 6.84 8.77 2.31
C PHE A 78 7.53 9.86 1.48
N ASP A 79 7.86 11.00 2.11
CA ASP A 79 8.62 12.07 1.45
C ASP A 79 10.02 11.62 1.05
N LYS A 80 10.71 10.84 1.90
CA LYS A 80 12.01 10.27 1.53
C LYS A 80 11.89 9.27 0.38
N CYS A 81 10.83 8.46 0.34
CA CYS A 81 10.56 7.56 -0.79
C CYS A 81 10.37 8.33 -2.12
N LYS A 82 9.64 9.45 -2.07
CA LYS A 82 9.49 10.35 -3.22
C LYS A 82 10.81 10.98 -3.65
N GLU A 83 11.55 11.52 -2.70
CA GLU A 83 12.85 12.17 -2.92
C GLU A 83 13.84 11.22 -3.61
N LEU A 84 13.95 9.98 -3.12
CA LEU A 84 14.84 8.97 -3.70
C LEU A 84 14.31 8.37 -5.00
N GLY A 85 13.00 8.47 -5.26
CA GLY A 85 12.36 8.03 -6.49
C GLY A 85 12.36 6.52 -6.75
N SER A 86 13.02 5.71 -5.91
CA SER A 86 13.10 4.25 -6.04
C SER A 86 11.77 3.58 -5.70
N THR A 87 11.13 3.92 -4.58
CA THR A 87 9.92 3.22 -4.12
C THR A 87 8.70 3.63 -4.91
N LYS A 88 8.07 2.68 -5.58
CA LYS A 88 6.86 2.88 -6.40
C LYS A 88 5.60 2.28 -5.78
N TYR A 89 5.77 1.29 -4.89
CA TYR A 89 4.66 0.57 -4.27
C TYR A 89 4.87 0.44 -2.77
N MET A 90 3.81 0.66 -1.99
CA MET A 90 3.81 0.45 -0.54
C MET A 90 2.64 -0.45 -0.16
N PHE A 91 2.92 -1.50 0.60
CA PHE A 91 1.93 -2.44 1.06
C PHE A 91 1.78 -2.37 2.57
N CYS A 92 0.53 -2.42 3.04
CA CYS A 92 0.20 -2.49 4.45
C CYS A 92 -0.94 -3.48 4.75
N GLY A 93 -1.18 -3.73 6.04
CA GLY A 93 -2.31 -4.52 6.53
C GLY A 93 -2.96 -3.78 7.69
N HIS A 94 -3.10 -4.44 8.84
CA HIS A 94 -3.66 -3.91 10.09
C HIS A 94 -5.18 -3.66 10.06
N ASP A 95 -5.67 -2.85 9.12
CA ASP A 95 -7.09 -2.52 9.00
C ASP A 95 -7.83 -3.64 8.25
N HIS A 96 -8.23 -4.67 8.97
CA HIS A 96 -8.70 -5.95 8.40
C HIS A 96 -9.90 -5.84 7.45
N GLU A 97 -10.63 -4.73 7.48
CA GLU A 97 -11.83 -4.50 6.67
C GLU A 97 -11.56 -3.57 5.48
N ASN A 98 -10.32 -3.11 5.33
CA ASN A 98 -9.88 -2.29 4.20
C ASN A 98 -9.17 -3.16 3.16
N ASN A 99 -9.45 -2.91 1.89
CA ASN A 99 -8.76 -3.54 0.76
C ASN A 99 -8.38 -2.52 -0.33
N ALA A 100 -8.41 -1.22 -0.01
CA ALA A 100 -8.10 -0.17 -0.96
C ALA A 100 -6.68 -0.30 -1.56
N SER A 101 -6.56 0.09 -2.80
CA SER A 101 -5.31 0.37 -3.50
C SER A 101 -5.44 1.73 -4.17
N ILE A 102 -4.52 2.65 -3.91
CA ILE A 102 -4.60 4.02 -4.43
C ILE A 102 -3.24 4.58 -4.80
N THR A 103 -3.15 5.26 -5.93
CA THR A 103 -1.95 5.99 -6.34
C THR A 103 -1.99 7.43 -5.87
N TYR A 104 -0.99 7.83 -5.09
CA TYR A 104 -0.83 9.19 -4.58
C TYR A 104 0.60 9.66 -4.80
N GLU A 105 0.76 10.82 -5.42
CA GLU A 105 2.07 11.45 -5.68
C GLU A 105 3.11 10.50 -6.33
N GLY A 106 2.64 9.61 -7.20
CA GLY A 106 3.49 8.68 -7.94
C GLY A 106 3.87 7.39 -7.20
N ILE A 107 3.29 7.14 -6.02
CA ILE A 107 3.44 5.89 -5.25
C ILE A 107 2.07 5.24 -5.07
N THR A 108 1.96 3.96 -5.44
CA THR A 108 0.74 3.17 -5.20
C THR A 108 0.79 2.54 -3.82
N MET A 109 -0.20 2.84 -2.98
CA MET A 109 -0.35 2.26 -1.64
C MET A 109 -1.49 1.25 -1.65
N THR A 110 -1.26 0.04 -1.15
CA THR A 110 -2.23 -1.05 -1.21
C THR A 110 -2.35 -1.78 0.11
N TYR A 111 -3.58 -1.99 0.58
CA TYR A 111 -3.87 -2.95 1.63
C TYR A 111 -3.76 -4.37 1.09
N GLY A 112 -3.02 -5.23 1.79
CA GLY A 112 -3.09 -6.67 1.58
C GLY A 112 -4.48 -7.19 1.97
N LEU A 113 -5.10 -8.00 1.12
CA LEU A 113 -6.41 -8.59 1.40
C LEU A 113 -6.30 -9.51 2.62
N LYS A 114 -7.26 -9.40 3.53
CA LYS A 114 -7.33 -10.19 4.75
C LYS A 114 -7.49 -11.67 4.42
N THR A 115 -6.62 -12.53 4.95
CA THR A 115 -6.59 -13.96 4.60
C THR A 115 -7.55 -14.85 5.38
N GLY A 116 -8.00 -14.42 6.57
CA GLY A 116 -8.72 -15.33 7.47
C GLY A 116 -9.54 -14.64 8.57
N PRO A 117 -10.06 -15.39 9.55
CA PRO A 117 -10.86 -14.85 10.63
C PRO A 117 -10.03 -13.94 11.57
N SER A 118 -10.72 -13.04 12.25
CA SER A 118 -10.14 -12.09 13.21
C SER A 118 -11.09 -11.92 14.40
N PRO A 119 -10.61 -11.43 15.56
CA PRO A 119 -11.48 -11.16 16.70
C PRO A 119 -12.39 -9.95 16.46
N VAL A 120 -13.57 -9.96 17.11
CA VAL A 120 -14.48 -8.82 17.19
C VAL A 120 -13.73 -7.63 17.85
N PRO A 121 -13.87 -6.38 17.34
CA PRO A 121 -14.85 -5.97 16.33
C PRO A 121 -14.36 -5.98 14.88
N TRP A 122 -13.16 -6.47 14.57
CA TRP A 122 -12.55 -6.32 13.22
C TRP A 122 -12.75 -7.56 12.34
N ASN A 123 -13.91 -8.21 12.45
CA ASN A 123 -14.21 -9.50 11.83
C ASN A 123 -15.30 -9.43 10.77
N PHE A 124 -15.64 -8.23 10.28
CA PHE A 124 -16.71 -8.00 9.30
C PHE A 124 -16.19 -7.58 7.93
N ALA A 125 -14.94 -7.93 7.60
CA ALA A 125 -14.39 -7.75 6.26
C ALA A 125 -15.33 -8.40 5.22
N LYS A 126 -15.73 -7.63 4.20
CA LYS A 126 -16.65 -8.15 3.17
C LYS A 126 -16.01 -9.20 2.28
N GLU A 127 -14.69 -9.11 2.14
CA GLU A 127 -13.88 -9.97 1.29
C GLU A 127 -12.70 -10.50 2.09
N THR A 128 -12.37 -11.76 1.86
CA THR A 128 -11.16 -12.40 2.36
C THR A 128 -10.44 -13.12 1.22
N GLY A 129 -9.14 -13.25 1.31
CA GLY A 129 -8.31 -13.93 0.31
C GLY A 129 -6.88 -13.45 0.35
N GLY A 130 -6.25 -13.23 -0.80
CA GLY A 130 -4.86 -12.76 -0.87
C GLY A 130 -4.67 -11.64 -1.89
N THR A 131 -3.55 -10.92 -1.78
CA THR A 131 -3.13 -9.96 -2.80
C THR A 131 -2.01 -10.57 -3.65
N LEU A 132 -2.24 -10.69 -4.95
CA LEU A 132 -1.27 -11.15 -5.92
C LEU A 132 -0.50 -9.96 -6.49
N ILE A 133 0.82 -9.98 -6.33
CA ILE A 133 1.75 -9.01 -6.93
C ILE A 133 2.49 -9.73 -8.04
N THR A 134 2.25 -9.33 -9.29
CA THR A 134 2.91 -9.91 -10.46
C THR A 134 3.88 -8.91 -11.04
N ILE A 135 5.18 -9.25 -11.05
CA ILE A 135 6.23 -8.44 -11.66
C ILE A 135 6.61 -9.08 -12.98
N THR A 136 6.52 -8.32 -14.07
CA THR A 136 6.88 -8.76 -15.42
C THR A 136 7.85 -7.79 -16.07
N GLY A 137 8.52 -8.25 -17.13
CA GLY A 137 9.48 -7.46 -17.89
C GLY A 137 10.93 -7.65 -17.43
N GLU A 138 11.82 -6.86 -18.00
CA GLU A 138 13.27 -7.01 -17.85
C GLU A 138 13.96 -5.65 -17.68
N ASN A 139 15.01 -5.61 -16.88
CA ASN A 139 15.84 -4.43 -16.62
C ASN A 139 15.02 -3.21 -16.16
N GLU A 140 14.96 -2.17 -16.99
CA GLU A 140 14.24 -0.92 -16.71
C GLU A 140 12.78 -0.97 -17.17
N ASN A 141 12.43 -1.94 -18.01
CA ASN A 141 11.10 -2.12 -18.58
C ASN A 141 10.30 -3.13 -17.76
N GLN A 142 10.15 -2.87 -16.46
CA GLN A 142 9.36 -3.69 -15.56
C GLN A 142 7.98 -3.10 -15.32
N SER A 143 6.96 -3.95 -15.26
CA SER A 143 5.61 -3.60 -14.85
C SER A 143 5.18 -4.42 -13.64
N VAL A 144 4.39 -3.81 -12.76
CA VAL A 144 3.81 -4.47 -11.59
C VAL A 144 2.29 -4.42 -11.73
N ASN A 145 1.66 -5.59 -11.72
CA ASN A 145 0.21 -5.73 -11.59
C ASN A 145 -0.13 -6.15 -10.16
N ILE A 146 -1.17 -5.54 -9.58
CA ILE A 146 -1.64 -5.81 -8.23
C ILE A 146 -3.11 -6.18 -8.30
N GLU A 147 -3.46 -7.35 -7.78
CA GLU A 147 -4.81 -7.89 -7.80
C GLU A 147 -5.18 -8.48 -6.43
N HIS A 148 -6.44 -8.31 -6.03
CA HIS A 148 -7.01 -9.02 -4.88
C HIS A 148 -7.70 -10.29 -5.36
N ILE A 149 -7.13 -11.45 -4.98
CA ILE A 149 -7.72 -12.76 -5.19
C ILE A 149 -8.66 -13.05 -4.03
N VAL A 150 -9.95 -12.77 -4.24
CA VAL A 150 -11.00 -13.00 -3.24
C VAL A 150 -11.35 -14.50 -3.22
N MET A 151 -11.38 -15.08 -2.01
CA MET A 151 -11.85 -16.45 -1.79
C MET A 151 -13.34 -16.55 -2.11
N ASN A 152 -13.68 -17.55 -2.92
CA ASN A 152 -15.04 -17.91 -3.32
C ASN A 152 -15.12 -19.43 -3.51
N GLU A 153 -16.30 -19.98 -3.82
CA GLU A 153 -16.50 -21.43 -3.96
C GLU A 153 -15.64 -22.08 -5.06
N GLU A 154 -15.09 -21.31 -6.00
CA GLU A 154 -14.30 -21.81 -7.13
C GLU A 154 -12.81 -22.00 -6.80
N ASN A 155 -12.32 -21.31 -5.76
CA ASN A 155 -10.88 -21.21 -5.44
C ASN A 155 -10.54 -21.63 -3.99
N VAL A 156 -11.41 -22.42 -3.34
CA VAL A 156 -11.26 -22.91 -1.96
C VAL A 156 -11.32 -24.44 -1.92
#